data_AF-A0A429ZHQ4-F1
#
_entry.id   AF-A0A429ZHQ4-F1
#
_cell.length_a   1.000
_cell.length_b   1.000
_cell.length_c   1.000
_cell.angle_alpha   90.00
_cell.angle_beta   90.00
_cell.angle_gamma   90.00
#
_symmetry.space_group_name_H-M   'P 1'
#
loop_
_entity.id
_entity.type
_entity.pdbx_description
1 polymer ?
#
loop_
_entity_poly.entity_id
_entity_poly.type
_entity_poly.pdbx_seq_one_letter_code
_entity_poly.pdbx_strand_id
1 'polypeptide(L)'
;MSKDLILASMAMIIALISYSIGVFGERRTGTIQLKHILFFVGGLIFDSTGTALMNQIASENAGSTFGLHQITGGAALILMGFHLIWAIVVYKKGSEKAKKQFHKFSLGVWTLWVISFVLGMFVGMGII
;
A
#
# COMPACT_ATOMS: atom_id res chain seq x y z
N MET A 1 14.72 4.36 -19.13
CA MET A 1 14.41 3.63 -17.89
C MET A 1 14.78 2.17 -18.07
N SER A 2 15.36 1.52 -17.06
CA SER A 2 15.55 0.06 -17.07
C SER A 2 14.19 -0.63 -17.12
N LYS A 3 14.15 -1.86 -17.64
CA LYS A 3 12.91 -2.66 -17.67
C LYS A 3 12.37 -2.88 -16.25
N ASP A 4 13.26 -3.08 -15.29
CA ASP A 4 12.90 -3.30 -13.88
C ASP A 4 12.26 -2.06 -13.26
N LEU A 5 12.74 -0.86 -13.59
CA LEU A 5 12.14 0.39 -13.11
C LEU A 5 10.73 0.59 -13.68
N ILE A 6 10.51 0.28 -14.96
CA ILE A 6 9.17 0.34 -15.57
C ILE A 6 8.22 -0.64 -14.86
N LEU A 7 8.65 -1.89 -14.66
CA LEU A 7 7.86 -2.91 -13.97
C LEU A 7 7.56 -2.51 -12.52
N ALA A 8 8.55 -1.99 -11.79
CA ALA A 8 8.39 -1.50 -10.43
C ALA A 8 7.37 -0.35 -10.38
N SER A 9 7.51 0.66 -11.25
CA SER A 9 6.56 1.77 -11.32
C SER A 9 5.14 1.31 -11.67
N MET A 10 4.98 0.41 -12.63
CA MET A 10 3.68 -0.16 -12.98
C MET A 10 3.04 -0.89 -11.79
N ALA A 11 3.81 -1.73 -11.10
CA ALA A 11 3.35 -2.43 -9.91
C ALA A 11 2.88 -1.44 -8.83
N MET A 12 3.66 -0.40 -8.54
CA MET A 12 3.29 0.60 -7.53
C MET A 12 2.03 1.40 -7.91
N ILE A 13 1.82 1.71 -9.19
CA ILE A 13 0.59 2.39 -9.64
C ILE A 13 -0.62 1.45 -9.54
N ILE A 14 -0.47 0.18 -9.90
CA ILE A 14 -1.55 -0.81 -9.73
C ILE A 14 -1.86 -1.00 -8.24
N ALA A 15 -0.85 -0.99 -7.37
CA ALA A 15 -1.02 -1.03 -5.93
C ALA A 15 -1.81 0.18 -5.41
N LEU A 16 -1.43 1.39 -5.81
CA LEU A 16 -2.12 2.64 -5.46
C LEU A 16 -3.59 2.60 -5.87
N ILE A 17 -3.88 2.21 -7.11
CA ILE A 17 -5.25 2.14 -7.64
C ILE A 17 -6.04 1.07 -6.88
N SER A 18 -5.51 -0.15 -6.78
CA SER A 18 -6.18 -1.27 -6.12
C SER A 18 -6.47 -0.95 -4.66
N TYR A 19 -5.49 -0.41 -3.94
CA TYR A 19 -5.66 -0.09 -2.54
C TYR A 19 -6.69 1.02 -2.33
N SER A 20 -6.64 2.07 -3.16
CA SER A 20 -7.61 3.16 -3.13
C SER A 20 -9.03 2.66 -3.42
N ILE A 21 -9.22 1.76 -4.40
CA ILE A 21 -10.53 1.16 -4.67
C ILE A 21 -11.03 0.37 -3.46
N GLY A 22 -10.16 -0.39 -2.79
CA GLY A 22 -10.53 -1.09 -1.56
C GLY A 22 -11.02 -0.14 -0.46
N VAL A 23 -10.26 0.92 -0.18
CA VAL A 23 -10.51 1.90 0.90
C VAL A 23 -11.73 2.78 0.63
N PHE A 24 -11.86 3.32 -0.58
CA PHE A 24 -13.00 4.19 -0.91
C PHE A 24 -14.24 3.38 -1.29
N GLY A 25 -14.07 2.18 -1.86
CA GLY A 25 -15.17 1.27 -2.18
C GLY A 25 -15.90 0.82 -0.93
N GLU A 26 -15.16 0.39 0.10
CA GLU A 26 -15.75 -0.05 1.36
C GLU A 26 -16.48 1.10 2.07
N ARG A 27 -15.90 2.30 2.09
CA ARG A 27 -16.54 3.52 2.61
C ARG A 27 -17.83 3.87 1.88
N ARG A 28 -17.86 3.76 0.55
CA ARG A 28 -19.08 4.04 -0.25
C ARG A 28 -20.20 3.04 0.03
N THR A 29 -19.85 1.77 0.23
CA THR A 29 -20.84 0.73 0.54
C THR A 29 -21.28 0.73 2.01
N GLY A 30 -20.57 1.44 2.90
CA GLY A 30 -20.84 1.47 4.34
C GLY A 30 -20.53 0.14 5.07
N THR A 31 -19.94 -0.84 4.37
CA THR A 31 -19.57 -2.13 4.96
C THR A 31 -18.49 -2.81 4.13
N ILE A 32 -17.65 -3.61 4.78
CA ILE A 32 -16.66 -4.40 4.06
C ILE A 32 -17.31 -5.59 3.35
N GLN A 33 -16.90 -5.84 2.11
CA GLN A 33 -17.37 -6.92 1.25
C GLN A 33 -16.16 -7.66 0.68
N LEU A 34 -16.37 -8.89 0.20
CA LEU A 34 -15.30 -9.71 -0.36
C LEU A 34 -14.52 -9.00 -1.48
N LYS A 35 -15.19 -8.24 -2.34
CA LYS A 35 -14.54 -7.46 -3.41
C LYS A 35 -13.50 -6.47 -2.88
N HIS A 36 -13.76 -5.83 -1.73
CA HIS A 36 -12.80 -4.90 -1.12
C HIS A 36 -11.56 -5.64 -0.60
N ILE A 37 -11.76 -6.83 -0.03
CA ILE A 37 -10.65 -7.70 0.39
C ILE A 37 -9.81 -8.11 -0.83
N LEU A 38 -10.43 -8.47 -1.96
CA LEU A 38 -9.70 -8.80 -3.19
C LEU A 38 -8.84 -7.62 -3.66
N PHE A 39 -9.37 -6.39 -3.60
CA PHE A 39 -8.59 -5.18 -3.90
C PHE A 39 -7.45 -4.93 -2.90
N PHE A 40 -7.66 -5.20 -1.60
CA PHE A 40 -6.60 -5.10 -0.60
C PHE A 40 -5.49 -6.13 -0.81
N VAL A 41 -5.86 -7.38 -1.13
CA VAL A 41 -4.90 -8.44 -1.46
C VAL A 41 -4.12 -8.06 -2.71
N GLY A 42 -4.81 -7.64 -3.78
CA GLY A 42 -4.15 -7.17 -5.01
C GLY A 42 -3.20 -6.02 -4.74
N GLY A 43 -3.67 -4.99 -4.02
CA GLY A 43 -2.84 -3.86 -3.61
C GLY A 43 -1.58 -4.29 -2.88
N LEU A 44 -1.69 -5.21 -1.91
CA LEU A 44 -0.56 -5.67 -1.10
C LEU A 44 0.45 -6.48 -1.92
N ILE A 45 -0.03 -7.35 -2.82
CA ILE A 45 0.83 -8.12 -3.73
C ILE A 45 1.62 -7.19 -4.64
N PHE A 46 0.96 -6.22 -5.26
CA PHE A 46 1.61 -5.28 -6.16
C PHE A 46 2.57 -4.34 -5.42
N ASP A 47 2.23 -3.88 -4.22
CA ASP A 47 3.09 -3.03 -3.39
C ASP A 47 4.35 -3.78 -2.93
N SER A 48 4.17 -5.03 -2.48
CA SER A 48 5.30 -5.91 -2.13
C SER A 48 6.22 -6.16 -3.33
N THR A 49 5.62 -6.39 -4.50
CA THR A 49 6.37 -6.62 -5.75
C THR A 49 7.14 -5.38 -6.18
N GLY A 50 6.48 -4.21 -6.19
CA GLY A 50 7.11 -2.93 -6.52
C GLY A 50 8.24 -2.59 -5.55
N THR A 51 8.03 -2.76 -4.25
CA THR A 51 9.04 -2.57 -3.21
C THR A 51 10.23 -3.52 -3.38
N ALA A 52 10.00 -4.80 -3.67
CA ALA A 52 11.06 -5.77 -3.90
C ALA A 52 11.91 -5.42 -5.13
N LEU A 53 11.27 -5.05 -6.25
CA LEU A 53 11.96 -4.61 -7.46
C LEU A 53 12.76 -3.32 -7.21
N MET A 54 12.20 -2.35 -6.50
CA MET A 54 12.92 -1.11 -6.14
C MET A 54 14.14 -1.39 -5.25
N ASN A 55 14.03 -2.32 -4.29
CA ASN A 55 15.16 -2.72 -3.46
C ASN A 55 16.26 -3.42 -4.27
N GLN A 56 15.89 -4.26 -5.24
CA GLN A 56 16.85 -4.87 -6.15
C GLN A 56 17.58 -3.81 -6.98
N ILE A 57 16.84 -2.88 -7.59
CA ILE A 57 17.41 -1.75 -8.35
C ILE A 57 18.34 -0.92 -7.47
N ALA A 58 17.97 -0.64 -6.22
CA ALA A 58 18.79 0.10 -5.28
C ALA A 58 20.09 -0.64 -4.95
N SER A 59 20.03 -1.97 -4.76
CA SER A 59 21.22 -2.78 -4.46
C SER A 59 22.22 -2.89 -5.61
N GLU A 60 21.76 -2.84 -6.86
CA GLU A 60 22.61 -2.85 -8.06
C GLU A 60 23.32 -1.50 -8.27
N ASN A 61 22.73 -0.41 -7.77
CA ASN A 61 23.34 0.92 -7.79
C ASN A 61 24.11 1.14 -6.48
N ALA A 62 25.42 0.89 -6.50
CA ALA A 62 26.35 0.86 -5.35
C ALA A 62 26.51 2.16 -4.51
N GLY A 63 25.52 3.05 -4.51
CA GLY A 63 25.47 4.28 -3.71
C GLY A 63 24.12 4.52 -3.01
N SER A 64 23.20 3.56 -2.94
CA SER A 64 21.91 3.79 -2.29
C SER A 64 22.07 3.83 -0.76
N THR A 65 22.09 5.03 -0.19
CA THR A 65 21.99 5.26 1.25
C THR A 65 20.66 4.70 1.76
N PHE A 66 20.68 4.01 2.91
CA PHE A 66 19.44 3.55 3.56
C PHE A 66 18.61 4.76 3.98
N GLY A 67 17.65 5.14 3.15
CA GLY A 67 16.94 6.41 3.26
C GLY A 67 15.73 6.33 4.19
N LEU A 68 15.33 7.47 4.76
CA LEU A 68 14.09 7.63 5.52
C LEU A 68 12.87 7.04 4.79
N HIS A 69 12.84 7.13 3.45
CA HIS A 69 11.78 6.54 2.64
C HIS A 69 11.72 5.00 2.69
N GLN A 70 12.86 4.28 2.74
CA GLN A 70 12.84 2.82 2.83
C GLN A 70 12.23 2.34 4.15
N ILE A 71 12.50 3.07 5.24
CA ILE A 71 11.91 2.80 6.56
C ILE A 71 10.40 3.07 6.53
N THR A 72 9.98 4.23 6.04
CA THR A 72 8.55 4.59 5.99
C THR A 72 7.78 3.69 5.04
N GLY A 73 8.38 3.30 3.91
CA GLY A 73 7.83 2.36 2.94
C GLY A 73 7.64 0.96 3.53
N GLY A 74 8.67 0.42 4.17
CA GLY A 74 8.57 -0.88 4.86
C GLY A 74 7.52 -0.87 5.97
N ALA A 75 7.46 0.19 6.78
CA ALA A 75 6.44 0.35 7.79
C ALA A 75 5.02 0.44 7.20
N ALA A 76 4.85 1.16 6.08
CA ALA A 76 3.58 1.27 5.37
C ALA A 76 3.12 -0.07 4.80
N LEU A 77 4.03 -0.87 4.25
CA LEU A 77 3.73 -2.21 3.73
C LEU A 77 3.27 -3.16 4.85
N ILE A 78 3.99 -3.15 5.99
CA ILE A 78 3.60 -3.92 7.18
C ILE A 78 2.20 -3.49 7.66
N LEU A 79 1.97 -2.18 7.75
CA LEU A 79 0.68 -1.63 8.19
C LEU A 79 -0.46 -2.00 7.22
N MET A 80 -0.20 -2.03 5.91
CA MET A 80 -1.14 -2.51 4.90
C MET A 80 -1.46 -4.00 5.08
N GLY A 81 -0.47 -4.82 5.42
CA GLY A 81 -0.67 -6.22 5.79
C GLY A 81 -1.57 -6.40 7.02
N PHE A 82 -1.29 -5.65 8.10
CA PHE A 82 -2.16 -5.62 9.29
C PHE A 82 -3.57 -5.16 8.96
N HIS A 83 -3.70 -4.17 8.08
CA HIS A 83 -5.00 -3.67 7.63
C HIS A 83 -5.79 -4.76 6.88
N LEU A 84 -5.15 -5.53 6.00
CA LEU A 84 -5.80 -6.66 5.32
C LEU A 84 -6.27 -7.74 6.30
N ILE A 85 -5.45 -8.08 7.31
CA ILE A 85 -5.84 -9.05 8.35
C ILE A 85 -7.09 -8.54 9.09
N TRP A 86 -7.06 -7.28 9.50
CA TRP A 86 -8.19 -6.65 10.18
C TRP A 86 -9.45 -6.61 9.30
N ALA A 87 -9.28 -6.33 7.99
CA ALA A 87 -10.34 -6.35 7.00
C ALA A 87 -11.04 -7.72 6.93
N ILE A 88 -10.26 -8.81 6.92
CA ILE A 88 -10.78 -10.19 6.93
C ILE A 88 -11.54 -10.49 8.23
N VAL A 89 -11.02 -10.05 9.38
CA VAL A 89 -11.67 -10.24 10.68
C VAL A 89 -13.01 -9.51 10.74
N VAL A 90 -13.05 -8.24 10.34
CA VAL A 90 -14.27 -7.41 10.31
C VAL A 90 -15.28 -7.97 9.32
N TYR A 91 -14.84 -8.48 8.16
CA TYR A 91 -15.73 -9.12 7.20
C TYR A 91 -16.39 -10.39 7.72
N LYS A 92 -15.63 -11.27 8.39
CA LYS A 92 -16.15 -12.57 8.85
C LYS A 92 -17.03 -12.47 10.11
N LYS A 93 -16.67 -11.60 11.05
CA LYS A 93 -17.27 -11.58 12.41
C LYS A 93 -17.50 -10.17 12.96
N GLY A 94 -17.37 -9.12 12.14
CA GLY A 94 -17.45 -7.74 12.61
C GLY A 94 -18.88 -7.31 12.92
N SER A 95 -19.07 -6.73 14.10
CA SER A 95 -20.29 -5.99 14.43
C SER A 95 -20.41 -4.71 13.60
N GLU A 96 -21.60 -4.11 13.57
CA GLU A 96 -21.81 -2.80 12.93
C GLU A 96 -20.90 -1.70 13.50
N LYS A 97 -20.57 -1.79 14.80
CA LYS A 97 -19.60 -0.89 15.43
C LYS A 97 -18.18 -1.12 14.87
N ALA A 98 -17.77 -2.38 14.72
CA ALA A 98 -16.46 -2.72 14.17
C ALA A 98 -16.33 -2.28 12.70
N LYS A 99 -17.39 -2.45 11.89
CA LYS A 99 -17.45 -1.95 10.51
C LYS A 99 -17.31 -0.42 10.44
N LYS A 100 -18.01 0.32 11.31
CA LYS A 100 -17.88 1.79 11.40
C LYS A 100 -16.47 2.24 11.80
N GLN A 101 -15.83 1.52 12.72
CA GLN A 101 -14.45 1.80 13.13
C GLN A 101 -13.45 1.46 12.03
N PHE A 102 -13.70 0.39 11.28
CA PHE A 102 -12.88 -0.04 10.15
C PHE A 102 -12.75 1.07 9.09
N HIS A 103 -13.83 1.78 8.75
CA HIS A 103 -13.77 2.90 7.80
C HIS A 103 -12.75 3.98 8.19
N LYS A 104 -12.77 4.39 9.47
CA LYS A 104 -11.87 5.42 9.99
C LYS A 104 -10.42 4.93 10.01
N PHE A 105 -10.23 3.67 10.42
CA PHE A 105 -8.93 3.04 10.44
C PHE A 105 -8.35 2.89 9.03
N SER A 106 -9.15 2.40 8.08
CA SER A 106 -8.81 2.20 6.67
C SER A 106 -8.32 3.49 6.02
N LEU A 107 -9.02 4.62 6.23
CA LEU A 107 -8.57 5.93 5.75
C LEU A 107 -7.24 6.37 6.36
N GLY A 108 -7.02 6.12 7.65
CA GLY A 108 -5.76 6.46 8.33
C GLY A 108 -4.58 5.70 7.76
N VAL A 109 -4.73 4.37 7.62
CA VAL A 109 -3.67 3.52 7.04
C VAL A 109 -3.41 3.92 5.59
N TRP A 110 -4.46 4.12 4.78
CA TRP A 110 -4.31 4.56 3.39
C TRP A 110 -3.57 5.89 3.27
N THR A 111 -3.90 6.86 4.13
CA THR A 111 -3.25 8.18 4.11
C THR A 111 -1.75 8.06 4.43
N LEU A 112 -1.39 7.28 5.46
CA LEU A 112 0.01 7.03 5.81
C LEU A 112 0.76 6.34 4.67
N TRP A 113 0.11 5.38 4.01
CA TRP A 113 0.69 4.68 2.87
C TRP A 113 0.90 5.60 1.67
N VAL A 114 -0.08 6.46 1.32
CA VAL A 114 0.06 7.43 0.23
C VAL A 114 1.16 8.44 0.51
N ILE A 115 1.30 8.92 1.76
CA ILE A 115 2.41 9.80 2.16
C ILE A 115 3.75 9.10 1.89
N SER A 116 3.88 7.83 2.30
CA SER A 116 5.10 7.06 2.03
C SER A 116 5.38 6.89 0.54
N PHE A 117 4.35 6.59 -0.26
CA PHE A 117 4.46 6.48 -1.72
C PHE A 117 4.95 7.79 -2.36
N VAL A 118 4.39 8.93 -1.97
CA VAL A 118 4.80 10.25 -2.49
C VAL A 118 6.22 10.60 -2.08
N LEU A 119 6.61 10.32 -0.83
CA LEU A 119 7.99 10.49 -0.37
C LEU A 119 8.96 9.68 -1.23
N GLY A 120 8.61 8.44 -1.56
CA GLY A 120 9.42 7.60 -2.44
C GLY A 120 9.57 8.14 -3.84
N MET A 121 8.48 8.65 -4.39
CA MET A 121 8.49 9.32 -5.69
C MET A 121 9.43 10.54 -5.68
N PHE A 122 9.37 11.38 -4.65
CA PHE A 122 10.25 12.56 -4.55
C PHE A 122 11.72 12.20 -4.41
N VAL A 123 12.04 11.17 -3.61
CA VAL A 123 13.41 10.63 -3.51
C VAL A 123 13.87 10.09 -4.87
N GLY A 124 13.04 9.29 -5.56
CA GLY A 124 13.37 8.73 -6.87
C GLY A 124 13.54 9.77 -7.97
N MET A 125 12.88 10.93 -7.83
CA MET A 125 13.03 12.08 -8.74
C MET A 125 14.19 13.01 -8.36
N GLY A 126 14.86 12.79 -7.22
CA GLY A 126 15.93 13.66 -6.72
C GLY A 126 15.42 15.03 -6.25
N ILE A 127 14.15 15.14 -5.87
CA ILE A 127 13.56 16.38 -5.34
C ILE A 127 13.98 16.57 -3.87
N ILE A 128 14.04 15.47 -3.11
CA ILE A 128 14.52 15.40 -1.71
C ILE A 128 15.53 14.27 -1.58
#